data_AF-A0A383DLL9-F1
#
_entry.id   AF-A0A383DLL9-F1
#
_cell.length_a   1.000
_cell.length_b   1.000
_cell.length_c   1.000
_cell.angle_alpha   90.00
_cell.angle_beta   90.00
_cell.angle_gamma   90.00
#
_symmetry.space_group_name_H-M   'P 1'
#
loop_
_entity.id
_entity.type
_entity.pdbx_description
1 polymer ?
#
loop_
_entity_poly.entity_id
_entity_poly.type
_entity_poly.pdbx_seq_one_letter_code
_entity_poly.pdbx_strand_id
1 'polypeptide(L)'
;GDETKKVWFARIAEIPLDLFIYPDEFGTPTDRFWDETLLGKLIPFSPALYFDYINGIESKTYVPGMVTIYVKDIKFPSNSDGPFKLVYSSPSFNRTDAGPMISVLIYEVNKDFSLPYVLDWN
;
A
#
# COMPACT_ATOMS: atom_id res chain seq x y z
N GLY A 1 -2.71 7.38 8.63
CA GLY A 1 -3.63 6.28 8.98
C GLY A 1 -2.85 5.17 9.69
N ASP A 2 -3.05 3.91 9.33
CA ASP A 2 -2.11 2.84 9.74
C ASP A 2 -0.86 2.81 8.85
N GLU A 3 -0.97 3.28 7.61
CA GLU A 3 0.15 3.51 6.69
C GLU A 3 1.27 4.36 7.33
N THR A 4 0.93 5.45 8.03
CA THR A 4 1.91 6.28 8.76
C THR A 4 2.58 5.58 9.95
N LYS A 5 2.09 4.40 10.36
CA LYS A 5 2.65 3.58 11.44
C LYS A 5 3.56 2.45 10.93
N LYS A 6 3.76 2.31 9.62
CA LYS A 6 4.63 1.28 8.99
C LYS A 6 6.03 1.18 9.61
N VAL A 7 6.64 2.32 9.95
CA VAL A 7 7.94 2.39 10.66
C VAL A 7 7.87 1.66 12.01
N TRP A 8 6.79 1.85 12.77
CA TRP A 8 6.62 1.24 14.08
C TRP A 8 6.37 -0.27 13.97
N PHE A 9 5.59 -0.72 12.98
CA PHE A 9 5.40 -2.14 12.72
C PHE A 9 6.73 -2.84 12.42
N ALA A 10 7.55 -2.25 11.54
CA ALA A 10 8.86 -2.82 11.19
C ALA A 10 9.82 -2.82 12.39
N ARG A 11 9.87 -1.75 13.19
CA ARG A 11 10.69 -1.69 14.41
C ARG A 11 10.29 -2.75 15.44
N ILE A 12 9.00 -2.93 15.70
CA ILE A 12 8.49 -3.91 16.66
C ILE A 12 8.78 -5.34 16.18
N ALA A 13 8.69 -5.57 14.87
CA ALA A 13 9.01 -6.86 14.26
C ALA A 13 10.53 -7.10 14.10
N GLU A 14 11.38 -6.16 14.55
CA GLU A 14 12.84 -6.18 14.40
C GLU A 14 13.30 -6.34 12.92
N ILE A 15 12.52 -5.82 11.98
CA ILE A 15 12.84 -5.84 10.54
C ILE A 15 13.57 -4.55 10.15
N PRO A 16 14.67 -4.63 9.37
CA PRO A 16 15.36 -3.43 8.87
C PRO A 16 14.43 -2.53 8.06
N LEU A 17 14.41 -1.23 8.40
CA LEU A 17 13.48 -0.26 7.82
C LEU A 17 13.73 0.00 6.33
N ASP A 18 15.00 -0.04 5.93
CA ASP A 18 15.48 0.19 4.56
C ASP A 18 14.97 -0.84 3.56
N LEU A 19 14.47 -2.00 4.01
CA LEU A 19 13.79 -2.96 3.15
C LEU A 19 12.45 -2.42 2.62
N PHE A 20 11.77 -1.57 3.39
CA PHE A 20 10.38 -1.18 3.13
C PHE A 20 10.17 0.33 3.00
N ILE A 21 11.16 1.12 3.38
CA ILE A 21 11.05 2.58 3.44
C ILE A 21 12.35 3.17 2.88
N TYR A 22 12.23 4.06 1.91
CA TYR A 22 13.36 4.83 1.43
C TYR A 22 13.89 5.74 2.55
N PRO A 23 15.21 6.00 2.62
CA PRO A 23 15.82 6.83 3.65
C PRO A 23 15.59 8.32 3.36
N ASP A 24 14.33 8.75 3.29
CA ASP A 24 13.92 10.14 3.12
C ASP A 24 13.11 10.68 4.31
N GLU A 25 12.87 11.99 4.30
CA GLU A 25 12.12 12.67 5.35
C GLU A 25 10.62 12.36 5.32
N PHE A 26 10.11 11.84 4.19
CA PHE A 26 8.70 11.55 3.97
C PHE A 26 8.30 10.13 4.41
N GLY A 27 9.28 9.26 4.67
CA GLY A 27 9.05 7.84 4.92
C GLY A 27 8.39 7.17 3.73
N THR A 28 8.86 7.46 2.51
CA THR A 28 8.29 6.91 1.27
C THR A 28 8.41 5.39 1.25
N PRO A 29 7.32 4.62 1.10
CA PRO A 29 7.42 3.17 1.02
C PRO A 29 8.10 2.70 -0.27
N THR A 30 8.90 1.64 -0.19
CA THR A 30 9.55 1.01 -1.34
C THR A 30 8.57 0.11 -2.12
N ASP A 31 8.94 -0.27 -3.34
CA ASP A 31 8.16 -1.25 -4.13
C ASP A 31 7.99 -2.57 -3.34
N ARG A 32 9.04 -2.97 -2.62
CA ARG A 32 9.01 -4.13 -1.72
C ARG A 32 7.93 -4.02 -0.64
N PHE A 33 7.71 -2.84 -0.06
CA PHE A 33 6.61 -2.64 0.89
C PHE A 33 5.25 -2.94 0.25
N TRP A 34 5.02 -2.40 -0.95
CA TRP A 34 3.76 -2.56 -1.67
C TRP A 34 3.51 -4.00 -2.13
N ASP A 35 4.56 -4.67 -2.62
CA ASP A 35 4.45 -5.96 -3.30
C ASP A 35 4.59 -7.16 -2.36
N GLU A 36 5.36 -7.03 -1.27
CA GLU A 36 5.72 -8.15 -0.41
C GLU A 36 5.07 -8.11 0.97
N THR A 37 4.46 -6.99 1.39
CA THR A 37 3.86 -6.89 2.74
C THR A 37 2.34 -7.00 2.71
N LEU A 38 1.77 -7.62 3.76
CA LEU A 38 0.31 -7.64 3.95
C LEU A 38 -0.26 -6.22 4.11
N LEU A 39 0.41 -5.36 4.88
CA LEU A 39 -0.04 -3.98 5.11
C LEU A 39 -0.12 -3.19 3.79
N GLY A 40 0.91 -3.27 2.95
CA GLY A 40 0.93 -2.65 1.61
C GLY A 40 -0.22 -3.14 0.72
N LYS A 41 -0.51 -4.46 0.76
CA LYS A 41 -1.60 -5.06 -0.01
C LYS A 41 -3.01 -4.70 0.50
N LEU A 42 -3.16 -4.36 1.78
CA LEU A 42 -4.44 -3.94 2.36
C LEU A 42 -4.69 -2.43 2.25
N ILE A 43 -3.67 -1.63 1.94
CA ILE A 43 -3.85 -0.20 1.65
C ILE A 43 -4.49 -0.07 0.25
N PRO A 44 -5.63 0.64 0.12
CA PRO A 44 -6.40 0.71 -1.12
C PRO A 44 -5.86 1.79 -2.09
N PHE A 45 -4.55 1.96 -2.09
CA PHE A 45 -3.83 2.90 -2.94
C PHE A 45 -2.53 2.26 -3.42
N SER A 46 -2.06 2.71 -4.58
CA SER A 46 -0.78 2.31 -5.14
C SER A 46 -0.03 3.55 -5.65
N PRO A 47 1.32 3.53 -5.61
CA PRO A 47 2.11 4.62 -6.17
C PRO A 47 1.90 4.69 -7.69
N ALA A 48 1.53 5.86 -8.21
CA ALA A 48 1.29 6.07 -9.64
C ALA A 48 2.49 6.74 -10.34
N LEU A 49 3.12 7.70 -9.66
CA LEU A 49 4.33 8.40 -10.05
C LEU A 49 4.95 9.12 -8.85
N TYR A 50 6.19 9.57 -9.02
CA TYR A 50 6.91 10.44 -8.10
C TYR A 50 7.03 11.83 -8.75
N PHE A 51 6.80 12.88 -7.99
CA PHE A 51 6.74 14.25 -8.49
C PHE A 51 7.68 15.17 -7.71
N ASP A 52 8.46 15.96 -8.43
CA ASP A 52 9.23 17.08 -7.89
C ASP A 52 8.41 18.36 -8.04
N TYR A 53 7.90 18.88 -6.91
CA TYR A 53 7.08 20.09 -6.91
C TYR A 53 7.88 21.38 -7.11
N ILE A 54 9.20 21.35 -6.99
CA ILE A 54 10.09 22.50 -7.22
C ILE A 54 10.34 22.66 -8.72
N ASN A 55 10.69 21.56 -9.40
CA ASN A 55 11.07 21.59 -10.82
C ASN A 55 9.95 21.18 -11.78
N GLY A 56 8.83 20.64 -11.28
CA GLY A 56 7.71 20.17 -12.09
C GLY A 56 8.02 18.91 -12.90
N ILE A 57 8.93 18.06 -12.40
CA ILE A 57 9.40 16.85 -13.07
C ILE A 57 8.68 15.63 -12.47
N GLU A 58 8.24 14.71 -13.32
CA GLU A 58 7.69 13.42 -12.90
C GLU A 58 8.65 12.26 -13.18
N SER A 59 8.54 11.20 -12.39
CA SER A 59 9.27 9.95 -12.57
C SER A 59 8.38 8.75 -12.27
N LYS A 60 8.59 7.64 -12.98
CA LYS A 60 7.94 6.35 -12.69
C LYS A 60 8.62 5.58 -11.57
N THR A 61 9.89 5.86 -11.32
CA THR A 61 10.68 5.27 -10.24
C THR A 61 11.02 6.31 -9.21
N TYR A 62 11.21 5.87 -7.97
CA TYR A 62 11.57 6.77 -6.88
C TYR A 62 12.90 7.49 -7.15
N VAL A 63 12.92 8.79 -6.85
CA VAL A 63 14.12 9.64 -6.83
C VAL A 63 14.11 10.42 -5.51
N PRO A 64 15.24 10.49 -4.78
CA PRO A 64 15.30 11.25 -3.53
C PRO A 64 14.80 12.69 -3.68
N GLY A 65 13.94 13.12 -2.75
CA GLY A 65 13.36 14.47 -2.74
C GLY A 65 12.03 14.60 -3.49
N MET A 66 11.58 13.57 -4.21
CA MET A 66 10.25 13.57 -4.83
C MET A 66 9.17 13.09 -3.86
N VAL A 67 7.95 13.59 -4.05
CA VAL A 67 6.76 13.11 -3.34
C VAL A 67 6.00 12.09 -4.17
N THR A 68 5.47 11.05 -3.53
CA THR A 68 4.67 10.04 -4.23
C THR A 68 3.25 10.51 -4.45
N ILE A 69 2.78 10.39 -5.69
CA ILE A 69 1.38 10.54 -6.05
C ILE A 69 0.72 9.16 -6.06
N TYR A 70 -0.35 9.03 -5.29
CA TYR A 70 -1.09 7.78 -5.13
C TYR A 70 -2.38 7.79 -5.95
N VAL A 71 -2.72 6.64 -6.51
CA VAL A 71 -4.03 6.39 -7.13
C VAL A 71 -4.79 5.35 -6.31
N LYS A 72 -6.12 5.50 -6.23
CA LYS A 72 -6.98 4.50 -5.60
C LYS A 72 -6.86 3.17 -6.33
N ASP A 73 -6.51 2.13 -5.59
CA ASP A 73 -6.27 0.79 -6.11
C ASP A 73 -6.58 -0.25 -5.02
N ILE A 74 -7.78 -0.85 -5.11
CA ILE A 74 -8.27 -1.84 -4.15
C ILE A 74 -7.85 -3.23 -4.63
N LYS A 75 -6.72 -3.71 -4.11
CA LYS A 75 -6.10 -4.99 -4.50
C LYS A 75 -6.98 -6.21 -4.18
N PHE A 76 -7.83 -6.09 -3.15
CA PHE A 76 -8.77 -7.12 -2.71
C PHE A 76 -10.21 -6.57 -2.66
N PRO A 77 -10.89 -6.43 -3.81
CA PRO A 77 -12.27 -5.93 -3.85
C PRO A 77 -13.27 -6.92 -3.21
N SER A 78 -14.53 -6.52 -3.07
CA SER A 78 -15.58 -7.35 -2.44
C SER A 78 -15.84 -8.68 -3.17
N ASN A 79 -15.60 -8.70 -4.48
CA ASN A 79 -15.69 -9.89 -5.34
C ASN A 79 -14.32 -10.57 -5.56
N SER A 80 -13.31 -10.30 -4.74
CA SER A 80 -12.00 -10.93 -4.87
C SER A 80 -12.08 -12.43 -4.57
N ASP A 81 -11.49 -13.26 -5.43
CA ASP A 81 -11.23 -14.68 -5.14
C ASP A 81 -9.90 -14.91 -4.40
N GLY A 82 -9.22 -13.82 -4.02
CA GLY A 82 -7.95 -13.84 -3.31
C GLY A 82 -8.06 -14.15 -1.81
N PRO A 83 -6.97 -14.01 -1.06
CA PRO A 83 -6.92 -14.30 0.38
C PRO A 83 -7.77 -13.34 1.24
N PHE A 84 -8.16 -12.18 0.71
CA PHE A 84 -8.97 -11.19 1.41
C PHE A 84 -10.08 -10.64 0.51
N LYS A 85 -11.17 -10.17 1.13
CA LYS A 85 -12.27 -9.47 0.47
C LYS A 85 -12.60 -8.20 1.24
N LEU A 86 -12.64 -7.05 0.57
CA LEU A 86 -13.13 -5.80 1.20
C LEU A 86 -14.65 -5.92 1.43
N VAL A 87 -15.06 -6.13 2.69
CA VAL A 87 -16.48 -6.31 3.06
C VAL A 87 -17.12 -5.04 3.61
N TYR A 88 -16.31 -4.05 4.01
CA TYR A 88 -16.81 -2.74 4.40
C TYR A 88 -15.77 -1.63 4.15
N SER A 89 -16.26 -0.47 3.71
CA SER A 89 -15.51 0.78 3.68
C SER A 89 -16.36 1.90 4.26
N SER A 90 -15.79 2.71 5.16
CA SER A 90 -16.50 3.88 5.69
C SER A 90 -16.87 4.88 4.59
N PRO A 91 -17.96 5.66 4.72
CA PRO A 91 -18.39 6.63 3.70
C PRO A 91 -17.30 7.62 3.27
N SER A 92 -16.40 7.99 4.19
CA SER A 92 -15.25 8.87 3.92
C SER A 92 -14.29 8.35 2.84
N PHE A 93 -14.27 7.05 2.56
CA PHE A 93 -13.40 6.44 1.56
C PHE A 93 -13.80 6.77 0.11
N ASN A 94 -15.06 7.15 -0.11
CA ASN A 94 -15.61 7.47 -1.43
C ASN A 94 -15.89 8.96 -1.60
N ARG A 95 -15.36 9.80 -0.70
CA ARG A 95 -15.40 11.25 -0.86
C ARG A 95 -14.60 11.69 -2.09
N THR A 96 -15.13 12.68 -2.79
CA THR A 96 -14.52 13.28 -3.98
C THR A 96 -14.06 14.71 -3.75
N ASP A 97 -14.39 15.29 -2.60
CA ASP A 97 -13.96 16.60 -2.20
C ASP A 97 -12.57 16.57 -1.57
N ALA A 98 -11.86 17.69 -1.68
CA ALA A 98 -10.50 17.80 -1.19
C ALA A 98 -10.42 17.76 0.35
N GLY A 99 -9.33 17.20 0.87
CA GLY A 99 -9.00 17.22 2.29
C GLY A 99 -8.40 15.91 2.79
N PRO A 100 -8.08 15.83 4.09
CA PRO A 100 -7.57 14.60 4.70
C PRO A 100 -8.56 13.45 4.55
N MET A 101 -8.08 12.30 4.07
CA MET A 101 -8.87 11.08 4.02
C MET A 101 -8.57 10.21 5.24
N ILE A 102 -9.60 9.99 6.08
CA ILE A 102 -9.55 9.05 7.19
C ILE A 102 -10.64 8.02 6.94
N SER A 103 -10.26 6.77 6.72
CA SER A 103 -11.19 5.70 6.39
C SER A 103 -10.95 4.47 7.24
N VAL A 104 -12.04 3.79 7.57
CA VAL A 104 -12.03 2.45 8.15
C VAL A 104 -12.38 1.48 7.03
N LEU A 105 -11.54 0.47 6.86
CA LEU A 105 -11.71 -0.60 5.89
C LEU A 105 -11.71 -1.93 6.65
N ILE A 106 -12.66 -2.81 6.35
CA ILE A 106 -12.73 -4.14 6.94
C ILE A 106 -12.59 -5.15 5.81
N TYR A 107 -11.58 -6.00 5.95
CA TYR A 107 -11.33 -7.10 5.06
C TYR A 107 -11.72 -8.41 5.76
N GLU A 108 -12.49 -9.24 5.07
CA GLU A 108 -12.74 -10.62 5.47
C GLU A 108 -11.59 -11.50 4.97
N VAL A 109 -11.13 -12.43 5.81
CA VAL A 109 -10.17 -13.47 5.44
C VAL A 109 -10.91 -14.56 4.67
N ASN A 110 -10.50 -14.82 3.43
CA ASN A 110 -11.06 -15.90 2.62
C ASN A 110 -10.47 -17.25 3.09
N LYS A 111 -11.27 -18.02 3.84
CA LYS A 111 -10.86 -19.32 4.40
C LYS A 111 -10.72 -20.41 3.34
N ASP A 112 -11.37 -20.23 2.19
CA ASP A 112 -11.34 -21.17 1.08
C ASP A 112 -10.23 -20.85 0.06
N PHE A 113 -9.47 -19.77 0.30
CA PHE A 113 -8.34 -19.43 -0.54
C PHE A 113 -7.26 -20.51 -0.45
N SER A 114 -6.91 -21.07 -1.61
CA SER A 114 -5.75 -21.94 -1.77
C SER A 114 -4.88 -21.37 -2.89
N LEU A 115 -3.56 -21.49 -2.73
CA LEU A 115 -2.67 -21.17 -3.84
C LEU A 115 -2.96 -22.15 -4.98
N PRO A 116 -3.14 -21.68 -6.23
CA PRO A 116 -3.19 -22.59 -7.36
C PRO A 116 -1.89 -23.39 -7.33
N TYR A 117 -2.02 -24.72 -7.39
CA TYR A 117 -0.91 -25.68 -7.27
C TYR A 117 0.33 -25.17 -8.02
N VAL A 118 1.36 -24.77 -7.27
CA VAL A 118 2.65 -24.44 -7.84
C VAL A 118 3.21 -25.76 -8.35
N LEU A 119 3.41 -25.88 -9.66
CA LEU A 119 4.19 -26.99 -10.19
C LEU A 119 5.58 -26.86 -9.59
N ASP A 120 5.86 -27.69 -8.59
CA ASP A 120 7.19 -27.91 -8.07
C ASP A 120 8.05 -28.40 -9.25
N TRP A 121 8.88 -27.52 -9.79
CA TRP A 121 9.87 -27.91 -10.79
C TRP A 121 10.96 -28.70 -10.06
N ASN A 122 10.96 -30.02 -10.26
CA ASN A 122 12.08 -30.92 -9.97
C ASN A 122 13.39 -30.38 -10.54
#